data_AF-A0A9E2GT82-F1
#
_entry.id   AF-A0A9E2GT82-F1
#
_cell.length_a   1.000
_cell.length_b   1.000
_cell.length_c   1.000
_cell.angle_alpha   90.00
_cell.angle_beta   90.00
_cell.angle_gamma   90.00
#
_symmetry.space_group_name_H-M   'P 1'
#
loop_
_entity.id
_entity.type
_entity.pdbx_description
1 polymer ?
#
loop_
_entity_poly.entity_id
_entity_poly.type
_entity_poly.pdbx_seq_one_letter_code
_entity_poly.pdbx_strand_id
1 'polypeptide(L)'
;MKKFLYFSLVFMTGGWLLACGEDLNRTPFECSLAPGNTDPDFVSVVGCRSDYDAVAAPPLVAAIPGASSVKTIVDQNDADRLYFQNSRRYPIHWNFASTHCSGNGLPVVPTLSQFNQTEYYSPDRRFLLGALNYYEGPGVWAYEIAPYDTASAA
;
A
#
# COMPACT_ATOMS: atom_id res chain seq x y z
N MET A 1 -22.54 65.53 -32.98
CA MET A 1 -21.19 65.00 -32.72
C MET A 1 -21.23 64.15 -31.46
N LYS A 2 -20.62 62.95 -31.51
CA LYS A 2 -20.25 62.02 -30.40
C LYS A 2 -21.43 61.36 -29.66
N LYS A 3 -21.87 60.13 -29.99
CA LYS A 3 -21.25 58.77 -29.98
C LYS A 3 -21.74 57.98 -28.75
N PHE A 4 -22.69 57.08 -29.00
CA PHE A 4 -23.10 55.99 -28.13
C PHE A 4 -21.92 55.04 -27.87
N LEU A 5 -21.71 54.64 -26.61
CA LEU A 5 -20.77 53.57 -26.26
C LEU A 5 -21.56 52.42 -25.64
N TYR A 6 -21.61 51.31 -26.37
CA TYR A 6 -22.07 50.00 -25.92
C TYR A 6 -21.10 49.46 -24.86
N PHE A 7 -21.60 49.01 -23.72
CA PHE A 7 -20.81 48.23 -22.76
C PHE A 7 -21.16 46.76 -22.94
N SER A 8 -20.25 46.01 -23.55
CA SER A 8 -20.38 44.57 -23.78
C SER A 8 -20.30 43.80 -22.47
N LEU A 9 -21.29 42.94 -22.24
CA LEU A 9 -21.34 41.95 -21.18
C LEU A 9 -20.33 40.82 -21.52
N VAL A 10 -19.23 40.71 -20.76
CA VAL A 10 -18.29 39.58 -20.88
C VAL A 10 -18.72 38.50 -19.90
N PHE A 11 -19.22 37.38 -20.44
CA PHE A 11 -19.40 36.13 -19.72
C PHE A 11 -18.02 35.54 -19.37
N MET A 12 -17.63 35.53 -18.10
CA MET A 12 -16.52 34.72 -17.61
C MET A 12 -17.00 33.29 -17.40
N THR A 13 -17.01 32.50 -18.47
CA THR A 13 -17.06 31.04 -18.41
C THR A 13 -15.65 30.49 -18.55
N GLY A 14 -15.15 29.73 -17.57
CA GLY A 14 -13.96 28.90 -17.74
C GLY A 14 -12.99 28.97 -16.57
N GLY A 15 -13.06 27.98 -15.69
CA GLY A 15 -12.07 27.81 -14.62
C GLY A 15 -12.30 26.56 -13.77
N TRP A 16 -12.71 25.44 -14.37
CA TRP A 16 -12.90 24.15 -13.70
C TRP A 16 -12.21 23.02 -14.47
N LEU A 17 -10.94 23.22 -14.86
CA LEU A 17 -10.18 22.20 -15.59
C LEU A 17 -8.69 22.20 -15.23
N LEU A 18 -8.31 22.25 -13.95
CA LEU A 18 -6.92 21.97 -13.54
C LEU A 18 -6.89 21.42 -12.09
N ALA A 19 -7.27 20.15 -11.89
CA ALA A 19 -7.06 19.46 -10.61
C ALA A 19 -6.35 18.10 -10.75
N CYS A 20 -5.80 17.80 -11.93
CA CYS A 20 -4.81 16.74 -12.10
C CYS A 20 -3.59 17.37 -12.76
N GLY A 21 -2.80 18.12 -11.99
CA GLY A 21 -1.43 18.39 -12.39
C GLY A 21 -0.67 17.09 -12.26
N GLU A 22 -0.21 16.53 -13.38
CA GLU A 22 0.74 15.44 -13.33
C GLU A 22 2.00 15.97 -12.64
N ASP A 23 2.24 15.54 -11.41
CA ASP A 23 3.52 15.76 -10.74
C ASP A 23 4.54 14.79 -11.36
N LEU A 24 4.86 15.02 -12.64
CA LEU A 24 5.85 14.24 -13.43
C LEU A 24 7.28 14.43 -12.93
N ASN A 25 7.46 15.19 -11.85
CA ASN A 25 8.74 15.45 -11.23
C ASN A 25 8.88 14.73 -9.87
N ARG A 26 8.24 13.57 -9.72
CA ARG A 26 8.54 12.68 -8.60
C ARG A 26 9.99 12.24 -8.75
N THR A 27 10.84 12.63 -7.80
CA THR A 27 12.20 12.09 -7.67
C THR A 27 12.14 10.57 -7.83
N PRO A 28 13.03 9.96 -8.65
CA PRO A 28 13.12 8.52 -8.74
C PRO A 28 13.16 7.94 -7.33
N PHE A 29 12.33 6.93 -7.08
CA PHE A 29 12.37 6.27 -5.80
C PHE A 29 13.73 5.56 -5.67
N GLU A 30 14.51 5.96 -4.67
CA GLU A 30 15.78 5.33 -4.31
C GLU A 30 15.51 4.10 -3.43
N CYS A 31 16.43 3.14 -3.44
CA CYS A 31 16.35 2.01 -2.51
C CYS A 31 16.37 2.52 -1.06
N SER A 32 15.43 2.05 -0.25
CA SER A 32 15.33 2.38 1.18
C SER A 32 16.27 1.54 2.04
N LEU A 33 16.60 0.33 1.58
CA LEU A 33 17.54 -0.55 2.26
C LEU A 33 18.99 -0.13 1.99
N ALA A 34 19.80 -0.22 3.04
CA ALA A 34 21.24 -0.12 2.90
C ALA A 34 21.78 -1.25 1.99
N PRO A 35 22.82 -0.99 1.18
CA PRO A 35 23.43 -2.02 0.34
C PRO A 35 23.82 -3.27 1.14
N GLY A 36 23.44 -4.45 0.65
CA GLY A 36 23.72 -5.74 1.28
C GLY A 36 22.69 -6.20 2.32
N ASN A 37 21.71 -5.36 2.68
CA ASN A 37 20.57 -5.82 3.50
C ASN A 37 19.54 -6.54 2.62
N THR A 38 19.63 -7.87 2.55
CA THR A 38 18.81 -8.70 1.64
C THR A 38 17.74 -9.54 2.34
N ASP A 39 17.65 -9.47 3.68
CA ASP A 39 16.70 -10.28 4.44
C ASP A 39 16.20 -9.58 5.74
N PRO A 40 15.73 -8.33 5.67
CA PRO A 40 15.13 -7.67 6.83
C PRO A 40 13.80 -8.34 7.19
N ASP A 41 13.28 -8.14 8.41
CA ASP A 41 11.95 -8.67 8.79
C ASP A 41 10.81 -7.94 8.07
N PHE A 42 11.01 -6.67 7.74
CA PHE A 42 10.11 -5.85 6.93
C PHE A 42 10.85 -4.64 6.36
N VAL A 43 10.22 -3.95 5.41
CA VAL A 43 10.59 -2.59 5.00
C VAL A 43 9.41 -1.65 5.18
N SER A 44 9.67 -0.38 5.46
CA SER A 44 8.62 0.65 5.59
C SER A 44 8.28 1.31 4.25
N VAL A 45 9.19 1.23 3.28
CA VAL A 45 9.03 1.76 1.93
C VAL A 45 9.67 0.77 0.97
N VAL A 46 9.02 0.48 -0.16
CA VAL A 46 9.65 -0.19 -1.28
C VAL A 46 9.99 0.88 -2.31
N GLY A 47 11.23 1.34 -2.31
CA GLY A 47 11.67 2.39 -3.21
C GLY A 47 12.23 1.84 -4.52
N CYS A 48 12.78 0.63 -4.50
CA CYS A 48 13.35 0.02 -5.69
C CYS A 48 13.07 -1.48 -5.75
N ARG A 49 13.48 -2.11 -6.86
CA ARG A 49 13.31 -3.56 -7.05
C ARG A 49 14.07 -4.38 -6.00
N SER A 50 15.26 -3.94 -5.57
CA SER A 50 16.03 -4.66 -4.55
C SER A 50 15.35 -4.65 -3.18
N ASP A 51 14.67 -3.56 -2.80
CA ASP A 51 13.88 -3.53 -1.55
C ASP A 51 12.77 -4.57 -1.60
N TYR A 52 12.07 -4.64 -2.74
CA TYR A 52 11.01 -5.61 -2.97
C TYR A 52 11.52 -7.05 -2.89
N ASP A 53 12.56 -7.37 -3.66
CA ASP A 53 13.13 -8.72 -3.72
C ASP A 53 13.68 -9.17 -2.35
N ALA A 54 14.15 -8.23 -1.52
CA ALA A 54 14.60 -8.50 -0.16
C ALA A 54 13.48 -8.98 0.77
N VAL A 55 12.20 -8.79 0.44
CA VAL A 55 11.07 -9.24 1.28
C VAL A 55 10.03 -10.09 0.53
N ALA A 56 10.15 -10.20 -0.79
CA ALA A 56 9.21 -10.96 -1.63
C ALA A 56 9.36 -12.48 -1.49
N ALA A 57 8.25 -13.18 -1.69
CA ALA A 57 8.20 -14.62 -1.82
C ALA A 57 7.30 -15.02 -3.00
N PRO A 58 7.44 -16.23 -3.57
CA PRO A 58 6.41 -16.80 -4.44
C PRO A 58 5.04 -16.85 -3.72
N PRO A 59 3.91 -16.70 -4.44
CA PRO A 59 2.58 -16.86 -3.85
C PRO A 59 2.41 -18.22 -3.15
N LEU A 60 1.76 -18.22 -1.99
CA LEU A 60 1.56 -19.42 -1.17
C LEU A 60 0.69 -20.49 -1.83
N VAL A 61 -0.30 -20.07 -2.62
CA VAL A 61 -1.26 -20.95 -3.30
C VAL A 61 -1.39 -20.50 -4.75
N ALA A 62 -1.37 -21.46 -5.67
CA ALA A 62 -1.34 -21.26 -7.12
C ALA A 62 -0.14 -20.43 -7.61
N ALA A 63 0.92 -21.13 -8.05
CA ALA A 63 2.05 -20.48 -8.69
C ALA A 63 1.66 -20.09 -10.12
N ILE A 64 1.36 -18.82 -10.35
CA ILE A 64 1.58 -18.21 -11.66
C ILE A 64 3.10 -18.11 -11.83
N PRO A 65 3.72 -18.77 -12.83
CA PRO A 65 5.16 -18.66 -13.03
C PRO A 65 5.60 -17.20 -13.16
N GLY A 66 6.67 -16.82 -12.46
CA GLY A 66 7.16 -15.45 -12.42
C GLY A 66 6.33 -14.48 -11.56
N ALA A 67 5.34 -14.95 -10.82
CA ALA A 67 4.67 -14.15 -9.81
C ALA A 67 5.46 -14.12 -8.50
N SER A 68 5.51 -12.95 -7.88
CA SER A 68 6.07 -12.72 -6.56
C SER A 68 5.14 -11.81 -5.76
N SER A 69 5.18 -11.94 -4.44
CA SER A 69 4.26 -11.27 -3.53
C SER A 69 4.99 -10.81 -2.28
N VAL A 70 4.71 -9.59 -1.86
CA VAL A 70 5.08 -9.03 -0.55
C VAL A 70 3.80 -8.70 0.17
N LYS A 71 3.52 -9.41 1.25
CA LYS A 71 2.38 -9.10 2.12
C LYS A 71 2.56 -7.74 2.77
N THR A 72 1.45 -7.05 2.97
CA THR A 72 1.44 -5.73 3.59
C THR A 72 0.45 -5.66 4.73
N ILE A 73 0.82 -4.90 5.76
CA ILE A 73 -0.05 -4.59 6.89
C ILE A 73 -0.03 -3.09 7.11
N VAL A 74 -1.19 -2.46 7.17
CA VAL A 74 -1.37 -1.14 7.78
C VAL A 74 -1.92 -1.36 9.18
N ASP A 75 -1.21 -0.91 10.20
CA ASP A 75 -1.66 -0.97 11.59
C ASP A 75 -2.34 0.35 11.99
N GLN A 76 -3.66 0.34 12.01
CA GLN A 76 -4.46 1.53 12.28
C GLN A 76 -4.34 2.03 13.73
N ASN A 77 -3.86 1.17 14.64
CA ASN A 77 -3.61 1.53 16.03
C ASN A 77 -2.16 2.00 16.28
N ASP A 78 -1.30 1.94 15.26
CA ASP A 78 0.08 2.45 15.28
C ASP A 78 0.24 3.60 14.26
N ALA A 79 -0.67 4.58 14.31
CA ALA A 79 -0.69 5.75 13.42
C ALA A 79 -0.64 5.38 11.91
N ASP A 80 -1.45 4.40 11.51
CA ASP A 80 -1.55 3.88 10.14
C ASP A 80 -0.20 3.43 9.56
N ARG A 81 0.69 2.88 10.41
CA ARG A 81 2.02 2.46 9.98
C ARG A 81 1.91 1.30 9.00
N LEU A 82 2.49 1.50 7.81
CA LEU A 82 2.61 0.50 6.75
C LEU A 82 3.87 -0.34 6.93
N TYR A 83 3.70 -1.65 6.80
CA TYR A 83 4.75 -2.65 6.79
C TYR A 83 4.68 -3.45 5.49
N PHE A 84 5.80 -3.57 4.79
CA PHE A 84 6.02 -4.57 3.75
C PHE A 84 6.77 -5.75 4.40
N GLN A 85 6.03 -6.76 4.83
CA GLN A 85 6.63 -7.86 5.60
C GLN A 85 7.47 -8.77 4.72
N ASN A 86 8.55 -9.30 5.28
CA ASN A 86 9.30 -10.38 4.67
C ASN A 86 8.42 -11.63 4.57
N SER A 87 7.90 -11.88 3.38
CA SER A 87 6.93 -12.93 3.10
C SER A 87 7.56 -14.33 3.03
N ARG A 88 8.91 -14.40 3.02
CA ARG A 88 9.66 -15.65 3.20
C ARG A 88 9.73 -16.04 4.67
N ARG A 89 9.99 -15.07 5.56
CA ARG A 89 10.06 -15.26 7.02
C ARG A 89 8.69 -15.36 7.68
N TYR A 90 7.74 -14.57 7.20
CA TYR A 90 6.38 -14.47 7.71
C TYR A 90 5.40 -14.81 6.58
N PRO A 91 5.10 -16.10 6.35
CA PRO A 91 4.30 -16.52 5.21
C PRO A 91 2.87 -16.01 5.22
N ILE A 92 2.29 -15.66 6.36
CA ILE A 92 0.95 -15.06 6.47
C ILE A 92 0.99 -13.78 7.34
N HIS A 93 0.00 -12.89 7.16
CA HIS A 93 -0.10 -11.63 7.92
C HIS A 93 -0.02 -11.84 9.43
N TRP A 94 -0.72 -12.87 9.94
CA TRP A 94 -0.72 -13.16 11.37
C TRP A 94 0.68 -13.48 11.92
N ASN A 95 1.55 -14.20 11.18
CA ASN A 95 2.91 -14.48 11.66
C ASN A 95 3.69 -13.19 11.92
N PHE A 96 3.57 -12.21 11.01
CA PHE A 96 4.20 -10.92 11.17
C PHE A 96 3.56 -10.11 12.30
N ALA A 97 2.23 -9.92 12.24
CA ALA A 97 1.50 -9.09 13.21
C ALA A 97 1.68 -9.58 14.65
N SER A 98 1.57 -10.90 14.88
CA SER A 98 1.76 -11.47 16.22
C SER A 98 3.18 -11.30 16.77
N THR A 99 4.18 -11.15 15.88
CA THR A 99 5.58 -10.98 16.26
C THR A 99 5.96 -9.51 16.46
N HIS A 100 5.51 -8.63 15.56
CA HIS A 100 5.99 -7.24 15.47
C HIS A 100 4.96 -6.19 15.86
N CYS A 101 3.67 -6.52 15.87
CA CYS A 101 2.56 -5.58 16.11
C CYS A 101 1.78 -5.91 17.39
N SER A 102 2.32 -6.75 18.28
CA SER A 102 1.63 -7.24 19.49
C SER A 102 2.29 -6.72 20.76
N GLY A 103 1.51 -6.09 21.63
CA GLY A 103 2.01 -5.56 22.91
C GLY A 103 2.86 -4.29 22.77
N ASN A 104 3.72 -4.00 23.76
CA ASN A 104 4.60 -2.82 23.78
C ASN A 104 3.88 -1.48 23.56
N GLY A 105 2.69 -1.32 24.14
CA GLY A 105 1.85 -0.13 23.97
C GLY A 105 0.76 -0.27 22.90
N LEU A 106 0.81 -1.33 22.09
CA LEU A 106 -0.24 -1.71 21.16
C LEU A 106 -1.12 -2.84 21.74
N PRO A 107 -2.38 -2.98 21.29
CA PRO A 107 -3.20 -4.13 21.64
C PRO A 107 -2.51 -5.46 21.29
N VAL A 108 -2.77 -6.50 22.08
CA VAL A 108 -2.26 -7.85 21.80
C VAL A 108 -2.94 -8.38 20.54
N VAL A 109 -2.14 -8.90 19.60
CA VAL A 109 -2.66 -9.60 18.43
C VAL A 109 -3.25 -10.94 18.86
N PRO A 110 -4.51 -11.25 18.47
CA PRO A 110 -5.19 -12.44 18.97
C PRO A 110 -4.65 -13.73 18.33
N THR A 111 -5.21 -14.86 18.73
CA THR A 111 -4.88 -16.16 18.12
C THR A 111 -5.13 -16.15 16.61
N LEU A 112 -4.44 -16.99 15.84
CA LEU A 112 -4.60 -17.07 14.37
C LEU A 112 -6.07 -17.22 13.94
N SER A 113 -6.84 -18.06 14.64
CA SER A 113 -8.26 -18.28 14.32
C SER A 113 -9.10 -17.02 14.51
N GLN A 114 -8.86 -16.27 15.59
CA GLN A 114 -9.55 -15.02 15.86
C GLN A 114 -9.11 -13.92 14.89
N PHE A 115 -7.81 -13.79 14.65
CA PHE A 115 -7.25 -12.85 13.68
C PHE A 115 -7.88 -13.04 12.30
N ASN A 116 -8.01 -14.28 11.83
CA ASN A 116 -8.63 -14.54 10.54
C ASN A 116 -10.11 -14.14 10.51
N GLN A 117 -10.85 -14.31 11.61
CA GLN A 117 -12.26 -13.93 11.70
C GLN A 117 -12.46 -12.42 11.79
N THR A 118 -11.55 -11.70 12.46
CA THR A 118 -11.67 -10.25 12.69
C THR A 118 -11.01 -9.44 11.60
N GLU A 119 -9.72 -9.68 11.32
CA GLU A 119 -8.90 -8.77 10.52
C GLU A 119 -9.15 -8.85 9.02
N TYR A 120 -9.80 -9.90 8.53
CA TYR A 120 -10.20 -10.00 7.12
C TYR A 120 -11.64 -9.57 6.86
N TYR A 121 -12.50 -9.48 7.88
CA TYR A 121 -13.96 -9.40 7.68
C TYR A 121 -14.65 -8.33 8.52
N SER A 122 -14.06 -7.90 9.64
CA SER A 122 -14.69 -6.93 10.52
C SER A 122 -14.53 -5.50 9.97
N PRO A 123 -15.58 -4.66 10.03
CA PRO A 123 -15.44 -3.23 9.76
C PRO A 123 -14.54 -2.53 10.79
N ASP A 124 -14.53 -3.01 12.04
CA ASP A 124 -13.72 -2.48 13.15
C ASP A 124 -12.37 -3.21 13.29
N ARG A 125 -11.85 -3.78 12.20
CA ARG A 125 -10.53 -4.41 12.18
C ARG A 125 -9.44 -3.39 12.50
N ARG A 126 -8.34 -3.87 13.09
CA ARG A 126 -7.16 -3.02 13.37
C ARG A 126 -6.21 -2.99 12.18
N PHE A 127 -6.13 -4.09 11.46
CA PHE A 127 -5.17 -4.25 10.37
C PHE A 127 -5.86 -4.19 9.02
N LEU A 128 -5.38 -3.33 8.13
CA LEU A 128 -5.68 -3.44 6.70
C LEU A 128 -4.65 -4.36 6.06
N LEU A 129 -5.13 -5.45 5.48
CA LEU A 129 -4.29 -6.55 5.00
C LEU A 129 -4.24 -6.54 3.47
N GLY A 130 -3.04 -6.69 2.91
CA GLY A 130 -2.86 -6.65 1.47
C GLY A 130 -1.59 -7.34 0.98
N ALA A 131 -1.28 -7.14 -0.30
CA ALA A 131 -0.05 -7.58 -0.91
C ALA A 131 0.35 -6.67 -2.06
N LEU A 132 1.65 -6.38 -2.16
CA LEU A 132 2.27 -5.86 -3.37
C LEU A 132 2.78 -7.04 -4.19
N ASN A 133 2.15 -7.27 -5.33
CA ASN A 133 2.47 -8.34 -6.26
C ASN A 133 3.19 -7.80 -7.48
N TYR A 134 4.16 -8.59 -7.96
CA TYR A 134 4.76 -8.40 -9.28
C TYR A 134 4.53 -9.64 -10.11
N TYR A 135 3.96 -9.44 -11.30
CA TYR A 135 3.72 -10.48 -12.29
C TYR A 135 4.69 -10.30 -13.45
N GLU A 136 5.71 -11.17 -13.54
CA GLU A 136 6.80 -11.04 -14.51
C GLU A 136 6.32 -11.13 -15.96
N GLY A 137 5.46 -12.09 -16.30
CA GLY A 137 4.95 -12.30 -17.66
C GLY A 137 4.35 -11.03 -18.29
N PRO A 138 3.37 -10.36 -17.63
CA PRO A 138 2.83 -9.08 -18.09
C PRO A 138 3.67 -7.85 -17.69
N GLY A 139 4.66 -8.00 -16.81
CA GLY A 139 5.49 -6.88 -16.31
C GLY A 139 4.71 -5.87 -15.46
N VAL A 140 3.68 -6.31 -14.73
CA VAL A 140 2.80 -5.41 -13.96
C VAL A 140 2.97 -5.56 -12.46
N TRP A 141 2.84 -4.42 -11.78
CA TRP A 141 2.68 -4.33 -10.33
C TRP A 141 1.20 -4.23 -9.99
N ALA A 142 0.77 -5.00 -8.99
CA ALA A 142 -0.58 -4.93 -8.45
C ALA A 142 -0.50 -4.78 -6.94
N TYR A 143 -1.22 -3.80 -6.39
CA TYR A 143 -1.51 -3.77 -4.97
C TYR A 143 -2.89 -4.37 -4.75
N GLU A 144 -2.94 -5.50 -4.07
CA GLU A 144 -4.16 -6.24 -3.79
C GLU A 144 -4.50 -6.10 -2.30
N ILE A 145 -5.71 -5.66 -1.99
CA ILE A 145 -6.23 -5.62 -0.63
C ILE A 145 -7.10 -6.86 -0.39
N ALA A 146 -7.27 -7.26 0.88
CA ALA A 146 -8.17 -8.36 1.22
C ALA A 146 -9.55 -8.17 0.56
N PRO A 147 -10.15 -9.20 -0.05
CA PRO A 147 -11.32 -9.05 -0.91
C PRO A 147 -12.59 -8.56 -0.20
N TYR A 148 -12.62 -8.66 1.13
CA TYR A 148 -13.73 -8.17 1.97
C TYR A 148 -13.40 -6.83 2.63
N ASP A 149 -12.27 -6.22 2.27
CA ASP A 149 -11.87 -4.93 2.77
C ASP A 149 -12.79 -3.84 2.18
N THR A 150 -13.39 -3.04 3.07
CA THR A 150 -14.26 -1.90 2.74
C THR A 150 -13.61 -0.55 3.09
N ALA A 151 -12.28 -0.50 3.24
CA ALA A 151 -11.56 0.71 3.60
C ALA A 151 -11.86 1.84 2.59
N SER A 152 -12.22 3.00 3.13
CA SER A 152 -12.42 4.23 2.38
C SER A 152 -11.24 5.17 2.59
N ALA A 153 -11.04 6.11 1.66
CA ALA A 153 -10.23 7.29 1.95
C ALA A 153 -10.91 8.07 3.09
N ALA A 154 -10.21 8.28 4.20
CA ALA A 154 -10.65 9.12 5.31
C ALA A 154 -10.54 10.61 4.96
#